data_AF-A0A945GCW9-F1
#
_entry.id   AF-A0A945GCW9-F1
#
_cell.length_a   1.000
_cell.length_b   1.000
_cell.length_c   1.000
_cell.angle_alpha   90.00
_cell.angle_beta   90.00
_cell.angle_gamma   90.00
#
_symmetry.space_group_name_H-M   'P 1'
#
loop_
_entity.id
_entity.type
_entity.pdbx_description
1 polymer ?
#
loop_
_entity_poly.entity_id
_entity_poly.type
_entity_poly.pdbx_seq_one_letter_code
_entity_poly.pdbx_strand_id
1 'polypeptide(L)'
;MDTYANILLITIPIFLVLIVVEVSYGVWKNDQKHSYMDTISSLSSGFTNLMVDILGLGIIIFSYPFFYERLKIVELEESILLYFLAFVCVDFASYCHHRLKHSINIFWNMHVIHHSSEEFNLACALRQSITNNLGVGILFLIPAALLGVPAKM
;
A
#
# COMPACT_ATOMS: atom_id res chain seq x y z
N MET A 1 -16.61 -1.26 -4.04
CA MET A 1 -15.79 -2.47 -4.14
C MET A 1 -15.53 -2.82 -5.59
N ASP A 2 -16.50 -2.62 -6.47
CA ASP A 2 -16.40 -2.93 -7.91
C ASP A 2 -15.20 -2.27 -8.62
N THR A 3 -14.97 -0.96 -8.42
CA THR A 3 -13.81 -0.27 -9.04
C THR A 3 -12.47 -0.86 -8.58
N TYR A 4 -12.33 -1.12 -7.28
CA TYR A 4 -11.11 -1.71 -6.72
C TYR A 4 -10.85 -3.11 -7.28
N ALA A 5 -11.88 -3.96 -7.29
CA ALA A 5 -11.78 -5.30 -7.86
C ALA A 5 -11.44 -5.27 -9.37
N ASN A 6 -12.07 -4.37 -10.13
CA ASN A 6 -11.78 -4.20 -11.56
C ASN A 6 -10.34 -3.76 -11.81
N ILE A 7 -9.80 -2.85 -10.98
CA ILE A 7 -8.39 -2.44 -11.06
C ILE A 7 -7.47 -3.63 -10.78
N LEU A 8 -7.77 -4.44 -9.77
CA LEU A 8 -6.97 -5.64 -9.44
C LEU A 8 -6.97 -6.68 -10.57
N LEU A 9 -8.12 -6.88 -11.23
CA LEU A 9 -8.24 -7.81 -12.37
C LEU A 9 -7.34 -7.42 -13.55
N ILE A 10 -7.02 -6.13 -13.70
CA ILE A 10 -6.12 -5.64 -14.74
C ILE A 10 -4.66 -5.61 -14.23
N THR A 11 -4.46 -5.14 -13.01
CA THR A 11 -3.12 -4.87 -12.46
C THR A 11 -2.37 -6.15 -12.12
N ILE A 12 -3.04 -7.17 -11.57
CA ILE A 12 -2.41 -8.44 -11.20
C ILE A 12 -1.79 -9.13 -12.43
N PRO A 13 -2.52 -9.34 -13.55
CA PRO A 13 -1.92 -9.92 -14.76
C PRO A 13 -0.73 -9.11 -15.30
N ILE A 14 -0.85 -7.77 -15.34
CA ILE A 14 0.25 -6.91 -15.78
C ILE A 14 1.48 -7.13 -14.89
N PHE A 15 1.30 -7.14 -13.57
CA PHE A 15 2.41 -7.32 -12.64
C PHE A 15 3.07 -8.72 -12.77
N LEU A 16 2.27 -9.77 -12.96
CA LEU A 16 2.78 -11.12 -13.20
C LEU A 16 3.58 -11.21 -14.50
N VAL A 17 3.11 -10.56 -15.57
CA VAL A 17 3.86 -10.46 -16.83
C VAL A 17 5.17 -9.72 -16.62
N LEU A 18 5.17 -8.61 -15.87
CA LEU A 18 6.39 -7.86 -15.56
C LEU A 18 7.41 -8.70 -14.76
N ILE A 19 6.96 -9.51 -13.79
CA ILE A 19 7.84 -10.46 -13.08
C ILE A 19 8.43 -11.48 -14.06
N VAL A 20 7.62 -12.06 -14.95
CA VAL A 20 8.13 -13.04 -15.94
C VAL A 20 9.14 -12.39 -16.89
N VAL A 21 8.90 -11.14 -17.30
CA VAL A 21 9.83 -10.37 -18.13
C VAL A 21 11.14 -10.11 -17.38
N GLU A 22 11.07 -9.67 -16.11
CA GLU A 22 12.25 -9.44 -15.26
C GLU A 22 13.07 -10.71 -15.06
N VAL A 23 12.42 -11.83 -14.74
CA VAL A 23 13.07 -13.15 -14.60
C VAL A 23 13.74 -13.55 -15.91
N SER A 24 13.03 -13.44 -17.04
CA SER A 24 13.55 -13.81 -18.37
C SER A 24 14.75 -12.96 -18.76
N TYR A 25 14.70 -11.66 -18.46
CA TYR A 25 15.81 -10.73 -18.67
C TYR A 25 17.02 -11.09 -17.81
N GLY A 26 16.81 -11.42 -16.52
CA GLY A 26 17.87 -11.85 -15.61
C GLY A 26 18.57 -13.13 -16.08
N VAL A 27 17.81 -14.10 -16.60
CA VAL A 27 18.37 -15.32 -17.23
C VAL A 27 19.18 -14.97 -18.47
N TRP A 28 18.64 -14.13 -19.37
CA TRP A 28 19.35 -13.72 -20.58
C TRP A 28 20.67 -12.99 -20.29
N LYS A 29 20.71 -12.17 -19.23
CA LYS A 29 21.91 -11.46 -18.78
C LYS A 29 22.86 -12.30 -17.93
N ASN A 30 22.48 -13.52 -17.54
CA ASN A 30 23.19 -14.32 -16.53
C ASN A 30 23.41 -13.54 -15.21
N ASP A 31 22.45 -12.68 -14.84
CA ASP A 31 22.47 -11.90 -13.59
C ASP A 31 21.08 -11.95 -12.95
N GLN A 32 20.71 -13.14 -12.47
CA GLN A 32 19.39 -13.38 -11.89
C GLN A 32 19.32 -12.85 -10.45
N LYS A 33 18.36 -11.94 -10.19
CA LYS A 33 18.07 -11.40 -8.85
C LYS A 33 16.94 -12.13 -8.13
N HIS A 34 16.24 -13.04 -8.80
CA HIS A 34 15.24 -13.87 -8.17
C HIS A 34 15.85 -15.13 -7.55
N SER A 35 15.78 -15.22 -6.23
CA SER A 35 15.91 -16.50 -5.52
C SER A 35 14.57 -17.22 -5.49
N TYR A 36 14.58 -18.55 -5.66
CA TYR A 36 13.36 -19.38 -5.67
C TYR A 36 12.56 -19.24 -4.37
N MET A 37 13.24 -19.40 -3.22
CA MET A 37 12.58 -19.30 -1.92
C MET A 37 12.10 -17.88 -1.65
N ASP A 38 12.91 -16.87 -1.99
CA ASP A 38 12.55 -15.47 -1.80
C ASP A 38 11.31 -15.09 -2.63
N THR A 39 11.27 -15.55 -3.89
CA THR A 39 10.14 -15.31 -4.81
C THR A 39 8.86 -15.96 -4.29
N ILE A 40 8.91 -17.21 -3.84
CA ILE A 40 7.74 -17.90 -3.26
C ILE A 40 7.25 -17.17 -2.02
N SER A 41 8.13 -16.85 -1.08
CA SER A 41 7.75 -16.12 0.13
C SER A 41 7.09 -14.78 -0.18
N SER A 42 7.61 -14.04 -1.17
CA SER A 42 7.05 -12.75 -1.57
C SER A 42 5.71 -12.88 -2.28
N LEU A 43 5.54 -13.85 -3.19
CA LEU A 43 4.28 -14.12 -3.87
C LEU A 43 3.20 -14.61 -2.89
N SER A 44 3.55 -15.52 -1.97
CA SER A 44 2.63 -16.00 -0.92
C SER A 44 2.21 -14.87 0.02
N SER A 45 3.12 -13.98 0.38
CA SER A 45 2.82 -12.78 1.15
C SER A 45 1.85 -11.86 0.40
N GLY A 46 2.12 -11.55 -0.87
CA GLY A 46 1.22 -10.74 -1.70
C GLY A 46 -0.17 -11.35 -1.84
N PHE A 47 -0.25 -12.66 -2.11
CA PHE A 47 -1.52 -13.38 -2.18
C PHE A 47 -2.28 -13.35 -0.85
N THR A 48 -1.59 -13.49 0.27
CA THR A 48 -2.22 -13.45 1.60
C THR A 48 -2.78 -12.06 1.91
N ASN A 49 -2.05 -10.98 1.61
CA ASN A 49 -2.56 -9.62 1.77
C ASN A 49 -3.79 -9.38 0.88
N LEU A 50 -3.74 -9.83 -0.39
CA LEU A 50 -4.89 -9.75 -1.29
C LEU A 50 -6.12 -10.46 -0.73
N MET A 51 -5.95 -11.66 -0.14
CA MET A 51 -7.05 -12.38 0.51
C MET A 51 -7.60 -11.64 1.72
N VAL A 52 -6.73 -11.11 2.58
CA VAL A 52 -7.16 -10.30 3.74
C VAL A 52 -7.96 -9.08 3.29
N ASP A 53 -7.53 -8.40 2.23
CA ASP A 53 -8.20 -7.21 1.70
C ASP A 53 -9.56 -7.54 1.05
N ILE A 54 -9.63 -8.60 0.23
CA ILE A 54 -10.88 -9.04 -0.42
C ILE A 54 -11.91 -9.51 0.61
N LEU A 55 -11.46 -10.28 1.60
CA LEU A 55 -12.31 -10.78 2.68
C LEU A 55 -12.64 -9.70 3.71
N GLY A 56 -11.99 -8.53 3.65
CA GLY A 56 -12.20 -7.43 4.59
C GLY A 56 -11.80 -7.75 6.02
N LEU A 57 -10.78 -8.59 6.23
CA LEU A 57 -10.38 -9.11 7.55
C LEU A 57 -9.59 -8.12 8.43
N GLY A 58 -9.82 -6.81 8.24
CA GLY A 58 -9.17 -5.75 9.00
C GLY A 58 -10.01 -5.29 10.20
N ILE A 59 -9.33 -4.84 11.26
CA ILE A 59 -10.00 -4.16 12.38
C ILE A 59 -9.92 -2.66 12.14
N ILE A 60 -11.06 -2.04 11.86
CA ILE A 60 -11.19 -0.59 11.70
C ILE A 60 -11.82 -0.01 12.97
N ILE A 61 -11.02 0.69 13.77
CA ILE A 61 -11.52 1.42 14.96
C ILE A 61 -12.15 2.75 14.52
N PHE A 62 -11.40 3.53 13.73
CA PHE A 62 -11.85 4.79 13.14
C PHE A 62 -11.60 4.76 11.64
N SER A 63 -12.62 5.12 10.86
CA SER A 63 -12.53 5.19 9.40
C SER A 63 -12.15 6.61 8.96
N TYR A 64 -11.66 6.77 7.72
CA TYR A 64 -11.41 8.11 7.18
C TYR A 64 -12.69 8.97 7.13
N PRO A 65 -13.86 8.46 6.65
CA PRO A 65 -15.11 9.22 6.71
C PRO A 65 -15.49 9.71 8.11
N PHE A 66 -15.19 8.94 9.16
CA PHE A 66 -15.44 9.37 10.55
C PHE A 66 -14.73 10.69 10.89
N PHE A 67 -13.46 10.83 10.47
CA PHE A 67 -12.69 12.06 10.65
C PHE A 67 -13.16 13.16 9.70
N TYR A 68 -13.37 12.86 8.42
CA TYR A 68 -13.81 13.83 7.42
C TYR A 68 -15.10 14.54 7.83
N GLU A 69 -16.13 13.78 8.23
CA GLU A 69 -17.43 14.34 8.62
C GLU A 69 -17.39 15.23 9.87
N ARG A 70 -16.42 15.00 10.76
CA ARG A 70 -16.31 15.70 12.06
C ARG A 70 -15.29 16.84 12.07
N LEU A 71 -14.25 16.73 11.24
CA LEU A 71 -13.11 17.62 11.28
C LEU A 71 -13.01 18.52 10.06
N LYS A 72 -13.75 18.30 8.96
CA LYS A 72 -13.65 19.17 7.79
C LYS A 72 -13.91 20.64 8.15
N ILE A 73 -13.01 21.52 7.71
CA ILE A 73 -13.13 22.98 7.89
C ILE A 73 -13.36 23.66 6.55
N VAL A 74 -12.84 23.07 5.48
CA VAL A 74 -12.96 23.55 4.10
C VAL A 74 -13.88 22.62 3.32
N GLU A 75 -14.74 23.19 2.48
CA GLU A 75 -15.46 22.45 1.43
C GLU A 75 -14.83 22.82 0.08
N LEU A 76 -14.35 21.80 -0.63
CA LEU A 76 -13.72 21.96 -1.94
C LEU A 76 -14.56 21.25 -2.99
N GLU A 77 -14.83 21.95 -4.09
CA GLU A 77 -15.34 21.33 -5.30
C GLU A 77 -14.23 20.59 -6.06
N GLU A 78 -14.62 19.67 -6.93
CA GLU A 78 -13.71 18.95 -7.80
C GLU A 78 -12.90 19.93 -8.65
N SER A 79 -11.60 19.97 -8.41
CA SER A 79 -10.69 20.96 -9.00
C SER A 79 -9.26 20.43 -8.99
N ILE A 80 -8.39 21.04 -9.81
CA ILE A 80 -6.95 20.74 -9.82
C ILE A 80 -6.35 20.95 -8.41
N LEU A 81 -6.84 21.96 -7.68
CA LEU A 81 -6.41 22.21 -6.31
C LEU A 81 -6.79 21.05 -5.38
N LEU A 82 -7.99 20.49 -5.49
CA LEU A 82 -8.41 19.32 -4.70
C LEU A 82 -7.47 18.14 -4.92
N TYR A 83 -7.16 17.80 -6.18
CA TYR A 83 -6.24 16.70 -6.50
C TYR A 83 -4.83 16.96 -6.00
N PHE A 84 -4.34 18.20 -6.11
CA PHE A 84 -3.03 18.58 -5.59
C PHE A 84 -2.96 18.43 -4.06
N LEU A 85 -3.97 18.91 -3.34
CA LEU A 85 -4.05 18.75 -1.89
C LEU A 85 -4.19 17.29 -1.47
N ALA A 86 -5.00 16.51 -2.19
CA ALA A 86 -5.11 15.07 -1.97
C ALA A 86 -3.75 14.38 -2.13
N PHE A 87 -3.02 14.67 -3.22
CA PHE A 87 -1.69 14.14 -3.46
C PHE A 87 -0.73 14.47 -2.31
N VAL A 88 -0.62 15.75 -1.93
CA VAL A 88 0.27 16.19 -0.85
C VAL A 88 -0.08 15.53 0.49
N CYS A 89 -1.36 15.48 0.85
CA CYS A 89 -1.77 14.92 2.14
C CYS A 89 -1.58 13.40 2.19
N VAL A 90 -1.88 12.68 1.11
CA VAL A 90 -1.70 11.23 1.04
C VAL A 90 -0.21 10.87 1.05
N ASP A 91 0.62 11.62 0.33
CA ASP A 91 2.08 11.42 0.34
C ASP A 91 2.67 11.70 1.74
N PHE A 92 2.27 12.82 2.37
CA PHE A 92 2.67 13.13 3.74
C PHE A 92 2.25 12.05 4.74
N ALA A 93 0.99 11.57 4.63
CA ALA A 93 0.50 10.51 5.48
C ALA A 93 1.28 9.21 5.30
N SER A 94 1.59 8.85 4.06
CA SER A 94 2.42 7.69 3.71
C SER A 94 3.83 7.82 4.30
N TYR A 95 4.46 8.98 4.14
CA TYR A 95 5.77 9.27 4.73
C TYR A 95 5.78 9.13 6.25
N CYS A 96 4.82 9.75 6.94
CA CYS A 96 4.74 9.68 8.40
C CYS A 96 4.50 8.24 8.88
N HIS A 97 3.61 7.50 8.23
CA HIS A 97 3.34 6.11 8.56
C HIS A 97 4.57 5.22 8.33
N HIS A 98 5.28 5.43 7.22
CA HIS A 98 6.51 4.70 6.92
C HIS A 98 7.62 5.02 7.93
N ARG A 99 7.85 6.30 8.23
CA ARG A 99 8.81 6.73 9.26
C ARG A 99 8.47 6.15 10.63
N LEU A 100 7.21 6.11 11.02
CA LEU A 100 6.75 5.52 12.28
C LEU A 100 7.17 4.04 12.38
N LYS A 101 6.97 3.28 11.30
CA LYS A 101 7.39 1.87 11.21
C LYS A 101 8.90 1.68 11.34
N HIS A 102 9.70 2.65 10.87
CA HIS A 102 11.15 2.63 11.05
C HIS A 102 11.67 3.20 12.37
N SER A 103 10.82 3.87 13.15
CA SER A 103 11.26 4.57 14.37
C SER A 103 10.83 3.90 15.67
N ILE A 104 9.80 3.03 15.64
CA ILE A 104 9.24 2.41 16.85
C ILE A 104 9.09 0.90 16.65
N ASN A 105 9.66 0.12 17.58
CA ASN A 105 9.74 -1.35 17.49
C ASN A 105 8.39 -2.05 17.29
N ILE A 106 7.31 -1.60 17.95
CA ILE A 106 5.99 -2.23 17.77
C ILE A 106 5.50 -2.09 16.32
N PHE A 107 5.73 -0.94 15.70
CA PHE A 107 5.35 -0.66 14.31
C PHE A 107 6.36 -1.24 13.31
N TRP A 108 7.61 -1.48 13.72
CA TRP A 108 8.59 -2.19 12.89
C TRP A 108 8.13 -3.59 12.51
N ASN A 109 7.39 -4.29 13.39
CA ASN A 109 6.80 -5.59 13.05
C ASN A 109 5.86 -5.55 11.83
N MET A 110 5.32 -4.38 11.48
CA MET A 110 4.49 -4.20 10.28
C MET A 110 5.32 -4.10 8.99
N HIS A 111 6.63 -3.88 9.11
CA HIS A 111 7.48 -3.51 7.99
C HIS A 111 8.76 -4.35 7.86
N VAL A 112 9.20 -5.02 8.93
CA VAL A 112 10.39 -5.88 8.91
C VAL A 112 10.33 -6.97 7.85
N ILE A 113 9.13 -7.53 7.61
CA ILE A 113 8.92 -8.54 6.56
C ILE A 113 9.20 -7.95 5.18
N HIS A 114 8.86 -6.68 4.93
CA HIS A 114 9.17 -6.04 3.65
C HIS A 114 10.68 -5.90 3.43
N HIS A 115 11.43 -5.59 4.49
CA HIS A 115 12.90 -5.45 4.46
C HIS A 115 13.65 -6.76 4.63
N SER A 116 12.98 -7.91 4.61
CA SER A 116 13.64 -9.20 4.84
C SER A 116 14.24 -9.82 3.57
N SER A 117 13.91 -9.32 2.38
CA SER A 117 14.57 -9.77 1.16
C SER A 117 15.92 -9.08 1.02
N GLU A 118 16.93 -9.85 0.64
CA GLU A 118 18.25 -9.32 0.30
C GLU A 118 18.33 -8.93 -1.18
N GLU A 119 17.30 -9.25 -1.98
CA GLU A 119 17.27 -9.06 -3.43
C GLU A 119 16.31 -7.96 -3.83
N PHE A 120 16.73 -7.13 -4.80
CA PHE A 120 15.88 -6.09 -5.37
C PHE A 120 15.23 -6.58 -6.67
N ASN A 121 13.96 -6.96 -6.60
CA ASN A 121 13.17 -7.45 -7.73
C ASN A 121 11.65 -7.18 -7.54
N LEU A 122 10.85 -7.36 -8.59
CA LEU A 122 9.41 -7.10 -8.57
C LEU A 122 8.64 -8.05 -7.66
N ALA A 123 9.07 -9.31 -7.52
CA ALA A 123 8.41 -10.23 -6.60
C ALA A 123 8.52 -9.72 -5.16
N CYS A 124 9.69 -9.24 -4.75
CA CYS A 124 9.92 -8.63 -3.43
C CYS A 124 8.97 -7.46 -3.12
N ALA A 125 8.52 -6.69 -4.12
CA ALA A 125 7.58 -5.60 -3.89
C ALA A 125 6.25 -6.07 -3.25
N LEU A 126 5.85 -7.33 -3.53
CA LEU A 126 4.64 -7.96 -2.98
C LEU A 126 4.82 -8.46 -1.54
N ARG A 127 6.05 -8.46 -1.02
CA ARG A 127 6.35 -8.90 0.35
C ARG A 127 5.91 -7.84 1.34
N GLN A 128 4.70 -8.03 1.88
CA GLN A 128 4.10 -7.15 2.88
C GLN A 128 3.58 -7.95 4.09
N SER A 129 3.70 -7.38 5.28
CA SER A 129 3.11 -8.01 6.47
C SER A 129 1.60 -7.83 6.48
N ILE A 130 0.85 -8.88 6.86
CA ILE A 130 -0.60 -8.78 7.11
C ILE A 130 -0.90 -7.76 8.22
N THR A 131 0.03 -7.58 9.16
CA THR A 131 -0.10 -6.58 10.24
C THR A 131 -0.01 -5.14 9.74
N ASN A 132 0.38 -4.91 8.48
CA ASN A 132 0.30 -3.59 7.85
C ASN A 132 -1.15 -3.09 7.73
N ASN A 133 -2.14 -3.99 7.83
CA ASN A 133 -3.57 -3.63 7.84
C ASN A 133 -4.06 -3.10 9.20
N LEU A 134 -3.17 -2.96 10.19
CA LEU A 134 -3.47 -2.24 11.43
C LEU A 134 -3.50 -0.73 11.14
N GLY A 135 -4.72 -0.16 11.11
CA GLY A 135 -5.05 1.15 10.55
C GLY A 135 -4.49 2.40 11.25
N VAL A 136 -3.30 2.37 11.85
CA VAL A 136 -2.67 3.53 12.52
C VAL A 136 -2.37 4.66 11.53
N GLY A 137 -2.11 4.32 10.25
CA GLY A 137 -1.86 5.29 9.19
C GLY A 137 -3.00 6.30 8.96
N ILE A 138 -4.23 5.93 9.33
CA ILE A 138 -5.41 6.80 9.17
C ILE A 138 -5.29 8.13 9.92
N LEU A 139 -4.59 8.13 11.05
CA LEU A 139 -4.40 9.33 11.86
C LEU A 139 -3.59 10.40 11.11
N PHE A 140 -2.69 9.97 10.22
CA PHE A 140 -1.91 10.90 9.41
C PHE A 140 -2.69 11.46 8.22
N LEU A 141 -3.90 10.97 7.94
CA LEU A 141 -4.83 11.55 6.97
C LEU A 141 -5.74 12.65 7.56
N ILE A 142 -5.64 12.95 8.85
CA ILE A 142 -6.39 14.05 9.48
C ILE A 142 -6.18 15.40 8.75
N PRO A 143 -4.97 15.78 8.29
CA PRO A 143 -4.79 16.99 7.48
C PRO A 143 -5.65 16.98 6.20
N ALA A 144 -5.77 15.84 5.51
CA ALA A 144 -6.63 15.72 4.33
C ALA A 144 -8.10 15.98 4.69
N ALA A 145 -8.55 15.42 5.83
CA ALA A 145 -9.91 15.64 6.32
C ALA A 145 -10.19 17.12 6.64
N LEU A 146 -9.26 17.79 7.35
CA LEU A 146 -9.37 19.22 7.69
C LEU A 146 -9.48 20.09 6.43
N LEU A 147 -8.69 19.77 5.39
CA LEU A 147 -8.63 20.48 4.12
C LEU A 147 -9.76 20.13 3.14
N GLY A 148 -10.72 19.31 3.54
CA GLY A 148 -11.90 19.02 2.71
C GLY A 148 -11.66 18.03 1.57
N VAL A 149 -10.62 17.18 1.65
CA VAL A 149 -10.41 16.10 0.68
C VAL A 149 -11.43 14.99 0.95
N PRO A 150 -12.37 14.67 0.05
CA PRO A 150 -13.40 13.67 0.31
C PRO A 150 -12.84 12.25 0.19
N ALA A 151 -13.50 11.29 0.85
CA ALA A 151 -13.13 9.86 0.79
C ALA A 151 -13.32 9.23 -0.60
N LYS A 152 -14.16 9.85 -1.43
CA LYS A 152 -14.43 9.50 -2.82
C LYS A 152 -14.45 10.80 -3.61
N MET A 153 -13.67 10.85 -4.68
CA MET A 153 -13.73 11.88 -5.72
C MET A 153 -14.67 11.38 -6.81
#